data_AF-A0AAU8NBL9-F1
#
_entry.id   AF-A0AAU8NBL9-F1
#
_cell.length_a   1.000
_cell.length_b   1.000
_cell.length_c   1.000
_cell.angle_alpha   90.00
_cell.angle_beta   90.00
_cell.angle_gamma   90.00
#
_symmetry.space_group_name_H-M   'P 1'
#
loop_
_entity.id
_entity.type
_entity.pdbx_description
1 polymer ?
#
loop_
_entity_poly.entity_id
_entity_poly.type
_entity_poly.pdbx_seq_one_letter_code
_entity_poly.pdbx_strand_id
1 'polypeptide(L)' 'MKVAEKIEVYQGTEVDLIVSDDHTLLVVPQKKKPTLEELLAQCKPENRHNEIDFGREGKELI' A
#
# COMPACT_ATOMS: atom_id res chain seq x y z
N MET A 1 12.52 10.57 -19.31
CA MET A 1 11.17 10.32 -18.78
C MET A 1 10.87 8.84 -18.88
N LYS A 2 10.65 8.16 -17.75
CA LYS A 2 10.28 6.75 -17.75
C LYS A 2 8.76 6.62 -17.91
N VAL A 3 8.29 5.66 -18.71
CA VAL A 3 6.85 5.46 -18.97
C VAL A 3 6.08 5.20 -17.67
N ALA A 4 6.67 4.49 -16.71
CA ALA A 4 6.07 4.18 -15.41
C ALA A 4 5.73 5.43 -14.58
N GLU A 5 6.59 6.46 -14.58
CA GLU A 5 6.36 7.71 -13.84
C GLU A 5 5.12 8.45 -14.37
N LYS A 6 4.85 8.36 -15.68
CA LYS A 6 3.69 9.01 -16.31
C LYS A 6 2.36 8.39 -15.89
N ILE A 7 2.38 7.15 -15.42
CA ILE A 7 1.21 6.41 -14.97
C ILE A 7 1.24 6.16 -13.45
N GLU A 8 2.06 6.91 -12.70
CA GLU A 8 2.17 6.84 -11.24
C GLU A 8 2.54 5.44 -10.70
N VAL A 9 3.29 4.66 -11.48
CA VAL A 9 3.77 3.32 -11.08
C VAL A 9 5.20 3.43 -10.53
N TYR A 10 5.39 2.93 -9.32
CA TYR A 10 6.68 2.88 -8.63
C TYR A 10 6.96 1.45 -8.15
N GLN A 11 8.16 1.23 -7.60
CA GLN A 11 8.48 -0.06 -6.98
C GLN A 11 7.49 -0.35 -5.84
N GLY A 12 6.84 -1.52 -5.89
CA GLY A 12 5.84 -1.92 -4.91
C GLY A 12 4.40 -1.46 -5.21
N THR A 13 4.16 -0.74 -6.30
CA THR A 13 2.79 -0.44 -6.76
C THR A 13 2.12 -1.70 -7.29
N GLU A 14 0.96 -2.06 -6.72
CA GLU A 14 0.09 -3.09 -7.27
C GLU A 14 -0.57 -2.57 -8.57
N VAL A 15 -0.60 -3.41 -9.61
CA VAL A 15 -1.18 -3.08 -10.92
C VAL A 15 -2.10 -4.20 -11.39
N ASP A 16 -3.18 -3.82 -12.06
CA ASP A 16 -4.00 -4.73 -12.84
C ASP A 16 -3.48 -4.79 -14.28
N LEU A 17 -3.37 -6.01 -14.81
CA LEU A 17 -3.02 -6.27 -16.21
C LEU A 17 -4.26 -6.79 -16.93
N ILE A 18 -4.72 -6.02 -17.92
CA ILE A 18 -5.94 -6.32 -18.67
C ILE A 18 -5.55 -6.51 -20.13
N VAL A 19 -5.91 -7.65 -20.71
CA VAL A 19 -5.76 -7.90 -22.14
C VAL A 19 -7.11 -7.64 -22.80
N SER A 20 -7.16 -6.63 -23.65
CA SER A 20 -8.35 -6.27 -24.42
C SER A 20 -8.52 -7.17 -25.66
N ASP A 21 -9.74 -7.21 -26.21
CA ASP A 21 -10.08 -8.03 -27.38
C ASP A 21 -9.28 -7.67 -28.65
N ASP A 22 -8.78 -6.43 -28.72
CA ASP A 22 -7.92 -5.91 -29.80
C ASP A 22 -6.43 -6.22 -29.60
N HIS A 23 -6.10 -7.12 -28.67
CA HIS A 23 -4.74 -7.47 -28.28
C HIS A 23 -3.93 -6.33 -27.63
N THR A 24 -4.61 -5.31 -27.11
CA THR A 24 -3.97 -4.24 -26.33
C THR A 24 -3.76 -4.69 -24.87
N LEU A 25 -2.57 -4.45 -24.32
CA LEU A 25 -2.28 -4.61 -22.89
C LEU A 25 -2.51 -3.29 -22.14
N LEU A 26 -3.50 -3.27 -21.26
CA LEU A 26 -3.73 -2.18 -20.32
C LEU A 26 -3.04 -2.47 -18.99
N VAL A 27 -2.28 -1.49 -18.49
CA VAL A 27 -1.64 -1.53 -17.17
C VAL A 27 -2.27 -0.42 -16.33
N VAL A 28 -2.96 -0.81 -15.26
CA VAL A 28 -3.70 0.13 -14.41
C VAL A 28 -3.18 0.06 -12.98
N PRO A 29 -2.62 1.14 -12.40
CA PRO A 29 -2.24 1.14 -11.00
C PRO A 29 -3.47 1.01 -10.10
N GLN A 30 -3.43 0.07 -9.16
CA GLN A 30 -4.49 -0.06 -8.18
C GLN A 30 -4.48 1.14 -7.23
N LYS A 31 -5.58 1.90 -7.21
CA LYS A 31 -5.80 3.01 -6.26
C LYS A 31 -6.68 2.54 -5.11
N LYS A 32 -6.28 1.47 -4.41
CA LYS A 32 -6.97 1.07 -3.17
C LYS A 32 -6.48 1.97 -2.03
N LYS A 33 -7.20 3.07 -1.81
CA LYS A 33 -7.08 3.85 -0.58
C LYS A 33 -8.26 3.47 0.31
N PRO A 34 -8.08 2.56 1.29
CA PRO A 34 -9.17 2.23 2.18
C PRO A 34 -9.59 3.48 2.96
N THR A 35 -10.88 3.63 3.21
CA THR A 35 -11.38 4.72 4.06
C THR A 35 -11.06 4.45 5.53
N LEU A 36 -11.16 5.49 6.36
CA LEU A 36 -10.98 5.34 7.80
C LEU A 36 -12.01 4.33 8.37
N GLU A 37 -13.24 4.39 7.90
CA GLU A 37 -14.32 3.49 8.29
C GLU A 37 -14.00 2.03 7.90
N GLU A 38 -13.48 1.80 6.70
CA GLU A 38 -13.07 0.47 6.24
C GLU A 38 -11.90 -0.10 7.05
N LEU A 39 -10.96 0.75 7.47
CA LEU A 39 -9.84 0.34 8.33
C LEU A 39 -10.32 0.02 9.75
N LEU A 40 -11.17 0.86 10.34
CA LEU A 40 -11.71 0.65 11.68
C LEU A 40 -12.61 -0.59 11.74
N ALA A 41 -13.37 -0.89 10.68
CA ALA A 41 -14.18 -2.10 10.58
C ALA A 41 -13.34 -3.40 10.63
N GLN A 42 -12.04 -3.33 10.30
CA GLN A 42 -11.12 -4.46 10.37
C GLN A 42 -10.47 -4.63 11.75
N CYS A 43 -10.58 -3.65 12.65
CA CYS A 43 -10.06 -3.73 14.02
C CYS A 43 -10.99 -4.55 14.92
N LYS A 44 -10.65 -5.81 15.17
CA LYS A 44 -11.41 -6.77 15.99
C LYS A 44 -10.66 -7.09 17.29
N PRO A 45 -11.35 -7.56 18.36
CA PRO A 45 -10.67 -7.97 19.58
C PRO A 45 -9.56 -9.02 19.33
N GLU A 46 -9.78 -9.93 18.39
CA GLU A 46 -8.84 -11.02 18.07
C GLU A 46 -7.55 -10.56 17.37
N ASN A 47 -7.56 -9.39 16.72
CA ASN A 47 -6.40 -8.84 16.00
C ASN A 47 -5.89 -7.50 16.57
N ARG A 48 -6.38 -7.14 17.76
CA ARG A 48 -5.95 -5.92 18.45
C ARG A 48 -4.56 -6.15 19.04
N HIS A 49 -3.56 -5.48 18.47
CA HIS A 49 -2.21 -5.48 19.01
C HIS A 49 -2.19 -4.84 20.41
N ASN A 50 -1.41 -5.41 21.31
CA ASN A 50 -1.07 -4.77 22.57
C ASN A 50 -0.10 -3.60 22.31
N GLU A 51 -0.04 -2.68 23.27
CA GLU A 51 0.99 -1.65 23.25
C GLU A 51 2.38 -2.29 23.28
N ILE A 52 3.27 -1.77 22.42
CA ILE A 52 4.65 -2.23 22.36
C ILE A 52 5.47 -1.37 23.31
N ASP A 53 6.14 -2.01 24.26
CA ASP A 53 7.16 -1.35 25.08
C ASP A 53 8.41 -1.13 24.22
N PHE A 54 8.66 0.12 23.84
CA PHE A 54 9.83 0.53 23.06
C PHE A 54 11.12 0.56 23.90
N GLY A 55 11.05 0.24 25.20
CA GLY A 55 12.15 0.31 26.14
C GLY A 55 12.48 1.74 26.53
N ARG A 56 13.76 1.98 26.84
CA ARG A 56 14.28 3.28 27.25
C ARG A 56 15.22 3.83 26.19
N GLU A 57 15.27 5.15 26.06
CA GLU A 57 16.22 5.86 25.20
C GLU A 57 17.65 5.38 25.46
N GLY A 58 18.34 4.97 24.39
CA GLY A 58 19.74 4.57 24.41
C GLY A 58 20.68 5.78 24.35
N LYS A 59 21.98 5.57 24.58
CA LYS A 59 23.02 6.60 24.35
C LYS A 59 23.42 6.64 22.86
N GLU A 60 22.46 6.75 21.95
CA GLU A 60 22.79 6.97 20.55
C GLU A 60 23.35 8.40 20.41
N LEU A 61 24.48 8.52 19.72
CA LEU A 61 25.28 9.75 19.68
C LEU A 61 24.48 10.87 19.01
N ILE A 62 24.17 11.91 19.79
CA ILE A 62 23.74 13.23 19.29
C ILE A 62 24.92 13.90 18.60
#